data_AF-A0A957ZIF5-F1
#
_entry.id   AF-A0A957ZIF5-F1
#
_cell.length_a   1.000
_cell.length_b   1.000
_cell.length_c   1.000
_cell.angle_alpha   90.00
_cell.angle_beta   90.00
_cell.angle_gamma   90.00
#
_symmetry.space_group_name_H-M   'P 1'
#
loop_
_entity.id
_entity.type
_entity.pdbx_description
1 polymer ?
#
loop_
_entity_poly.entity_id
_entity_poly.type
_entity_poly.pdbx_seq_one_letter_code
_entity_poly.pdbx_strand_id
1 'polypeptide(L)'
;DGAHTATYGELAGMVETLPWVDLDSSPADLRSRYLGRTIDVEGMALAFEDETLARAAAKYGRAVAHAVRMFRHLDAVNGERPWEMELSVDETETPTSHLEHLYIVSELRRLGVRWVSLAPRYVGRFEKGVDYIGDLDALRADLAGHAAIARAFGPYKLSLHSGSDKFSVYPLAAEVTGGVVHLKTAGTSMLTAQQAIAMTDP
;
A
#
# COMPACT_ATOMS: atom_id res chain seq x y z
N ASP A 1 9.46 11.58 -1.44
CA ASP A 1 9.05 11.42 -2.85
C ASP A 1 10.14 11.56 -3.92
N GLY A 2 11.31 12.17 -3.67
CA GLY A 2 12.33 12.38 -4.72
C GLY A 2 12.83 11.12 -5.47
N ALA A 3 12.61 9.92 -4.92
CA ALA A 3 12.94 8.67 -5.61
C ALA A 3 12.05 8.36 -6.82
N HIS A 4 10.85 8.94 -6.95
CA HIS A 4 9.98 8.61 -8.09
C HIS A 4 10.52 9.10 -9.43
N THR A 5 11.16 10.28 -9.44
CA THR A 5 11.74 10.90 -10.64
C THR A 5 13.26 10.78 -10.71
N ALA A 6 13.89 10.21 -9.69
CA ALA A 6 15.33 10.00 -9.62
C ALA A 6 15.84 9.09 -10.75
N THR A 7 17.06 9.39 -11.21
CA THR A 7 17.84 8.55 -12.11
C THR A 7 18.28 7.26 -11.42
N TYR A 8 18.65 6.24 -12.20
CA TYR A 8 19.14 4.98 -11.64
C TYR A 8 20.35 5.16 -10.70
N GLY A 9 21.29 6.05 -11.03
CA GLY A 9 22.46 6.30 -10.17
C GLY A 9 22.08 6.89 -8.80
N GLU A 10 21.13 7.83 -8.78
CA GLU A 10 20.60 8.39 -7.54
C GLU A 10 19.84 7.34 -6.73
N LEU A 11 19.02 6.53 -7.40
CA LEU A 11 18.30 5.41 -6.77
C LEU A 11 19.26 4.41 -6.13
N ALA A 12 20.32 4.02 -6.85
CA ALA A 12 21.34 3.12 -6.32
C ALA A 12 21.97 3.70 -5.06
N GLY A 13 22.33 4.99 -5.07
CA GLY A 13 22.83 5.69 -3.88
C GLY A 13 21.83 5.67 -2.71
N MET A 14 20.54 5.88 -2.97
CA MET A 14 19.50 5.79 -1.94
C MET A 14 19.40 4.37 -1.35
N VAL A 15 19.46 3.35 -2.20
CA VAL A 15 19.38 1.92 -1.82
C VAL A 15 20.56 1.53 -0.92
N GLU A 16 21.78 1.97 -1.22
CA GLU A 16 22.96 1.72 -0.39
C GLU A 16 22.80 2.25 1.05
N THR A 17 22.07 3.36 1.23
CA THR A 17 21.86 3.99 2.54
C THR A 17 20.65 3.47 3.32
N LEU A 18 19.94 2.46 2.81
CA LEU A 18 18.81 1.87 3.52
C LEU A 18 19.26 1.26 4.86
N PRO A 19 18.36 1.20 5.86
CA PRO A 19 18.66 0.60 7.16
C PRO A 19 18.71 -0.93 7.05
N TRP A 20 19.77 -1.45 6.41
CA TRP A 20 19.95 -2.87 6.08
C TRP A 20 19.94 -3.81 7.28
N VAL A 21 20.35 -3.32 8.45
CA VAL A 21 20.26 -4.04 9.72
C VAL A 21 18.79 -4.29 10.10
N ASP A 22 17.93 -3.28 10.01
CA ASP A 22 16.50 -3.43 10.31
C ASP A 22 15.80 -4.30 9.26
N LEU A 23 16.28 -4.22 8.02
CA LEU A 23 15.82 -5.02 6.89
C LEU A 23 16.40 -6.43 6.88
N ASP A 24 17.28 -6.82 7.81
CA ASP A 24 17.89 -8.17 7.87
C ASP A 24 18.32 -8.68 6.48
N SER A 25 19.11 -7.87 5.76
CA SER A 25 19.49 -8.09 4.36
C SER A 25 20.67 -7.21 3.97
N SER A 26 21.17 -7.37 2.75
CA SER A 26 22.09 -6.44 2.07
C SER A 26 21.55 -6.00 0.69
N PRO A 27 22.15 -4.98 0.04
CA PRO A 27 21.87 -4.63 -1.35
C PRO A 27 22.06 -5.81 -2.33
N ALA A 28 23.09 -6.63 -2.10
CA ALA A 28 23.37 -7.80 -2.93
C ALA A 28 22.28 -8.86 -2.80
N ASP A 29 21.83 -9.14 -1.57
CA ASP A 29 20.75 -10.10 -1.31
C ASP A 29 19.42 -9.63 -1.88
N LEU A 30 19.14 -8.31 -1.81
CA LEU A 30 17.97 -7.72 -2.44
C LEU A 30 17.96 -8.04 -3.95
N ARG A 31 19.06 -7.75 -4.64
CA ARG A 31 19.19 -8.01 -6.08
C ARG A 31 19.02 -9.49 -6.40
N SER A 32 19.68 -10.37 -5.63
CA SER A 32 19.61 -11.83 -5.81
C SER A 32 18.19 -12.39 -5.62
N ARG A 33 17.39 -11.79 -4.72
CA ARG A 33 16.00 -12.19 -4.49
C ARG A 33 15.06 -11.82 -5.63
N TYR A 34 15.21 -10.63 -6.22
CA TYR A 34 14.20 -10.07 -7.11
C TYR A 34 14.57 -10.07 -8.60
N LEU A 35 15.85 -9.92 -8.95
CA LEU A 35 16.27 -9.81 -10.35
C LEU A 35 16.34 -11.17 -11.04
N GLY A 36 16.06 -11.18 -12.35
CA GLY A 36 16.10 -12.39 -13.18
C GLY A 36 14.96 -13.37 -12.89
N ARG A 37 13.90 -12.90 -12.21
CA ARG A 37 12.72 -13.70 -11.86
C ARG A 37 11.46 -13.01 -12.36
N THR A 38 10.49 -13.83 -12.75
CA THR A 38 9.12 -13.40 -13.05
C THR A 38 8.20 -14.04 -12.02
N ILE A 39 7.39 -13.22 -11.36
CA ILE A 39 6.39 -13.64 -10.39
C ILE A 39 5.04 -13.56 -11.10
N ASP A 40 4.40 -14.71 -11.34
CA ASP A 40 3.03 -14.75 -11.87
C ASP A 40 2.03 -14.57 -10.72
N VAL A 41 1.14 -13.60 -10.87
CA VAL A 41 0.07 -13.30 -9.92
C VAL A 41 -1.25 -13.31 -10.68
N GLU A 42 -1.93 -14.45 -10.69
CA GLU A 42 -3.21 -14.64 -11.38
C GLU A 42 -3.15 -14.25 -12.87
N GLY A 43 -2.06 -14.64 -13.57
CA GLY A 43 -1.83 -14.29 -14.98
C GLY A 43 -1.20 -12.92 -15.21
N MET A 44 -0.94 -12.14 -14.14
CA MET A 44 -0.12 -10.94 -14.20
C MET A 44 1.35 -11.31 -13.97
N ALA A 45 2.17 -11.23 -15.02
CA ALA A 45 3.61 -11.44 -14.93
C ALA A 45 4.32 -10.18 -14.42
N LEU A 46 4.82 -10.23 -13.18
CA LEU A 46 5.56 -9.15 -12.53
C LEU A 46 7.05 -9.49 -12.49
N ALA A 47 7.87 -8.70 -13.18
CA ALA A 47 9.33 -8.86 -13.18
C ALA A 47 9.99 -7.53 -12.79
N PHE A 48 11.00 -7.62 -11.91
CA PHE A 48 11.81 -6.47 -11.57
C PHE A 48 13.00 -6.36 -12.51
N GLU A 49 13.22 -5.15 -13.00
CA GLU A 49 14.46 -4.71 -13.62
C GLU A 49 15.28 -3.96 -12.57
N ASP A 50 16.55 -3.70 -12.86
CA ASP A 50 17.44 -2.94 -11.99
C ASP A 50 16.81 -1.63 -11.49
N GLU A 51 16.25 -0.84 -12.42
CA GLU A 51 15.67 0.45 -12.10
C GLU A 51 14.37 0.32 -11.30
N THR A 52 13.47 -0.59 -11.68
CA THR A 52 12.18 -0.73 -10.99
C THR A 52 12.36 -1.30 -9.57
N LEU A 53 13.33 -2.20 -9.38
CA LEU A 53 13.70 -2.69 -8.04
C LEU A 53 14.30 -1.57 -7.20
N ALA A 54 15.27 -0.84 -7.75
CA ALA A 54 15.93 0.25 -7.03
C ALA A 54 14.91 1.35 -6.66
N ARG A 55 13.97 1.67 -7.55
CA ARG A 55 12.90 2.64 -7.29
C ARG A 55 11.95 2.19 -6.18
N ALA A 56 11.50 0.94 -6.21
CA ALA A 56 10.66 0.39 -5.15
C ALA A 56 11.38 0.38 -3.79
N ALA A 57 12.63 -0.08 -3.76
CA ALA A 57 13.44 -0.11 -2.54
C ALA A 57 13.77 1.28 -2.00
N ALA A 58 14.11 2.24 -2.88
CA ALA A 58 14.38 3.62 -2.49
C ALA A 58 13.13 4.32 -1.94
N LYS A 59 11.95 4.09 -2.54
CA LYS A 59 10.68 4.66 -2.07
C LYS A 59 10.24 4.05 -0.73
N TYR A 60 10.27 2.73 -0.59
CA TYR A 60 9.59 2.04 0.52
C TYR A 60 10.50 1.29 1.48
N GLY A 61 11.78 1.08 1.18
CA GLY A 61 12.68 0.31 2.05
C GLY A 61 12.79 0.89 3.46
N ARG A 62 12.82 2.24 3.59
CA ARG A 62 12.78 2.90 4.91
C ARG A 62 11.42 2.74 5.61
N ALA A 63 10.32 2.77 4.86
CA ALA A 63 8.97 2.58 5.39
C ALA A 63 8.78 1.14 5.89
N VAL A 64 9.24 0.14 5.13
CA VAL A 64 9.26 -1.27 5.53
C VAL A 64 10.08 -1.46 6.80
N ALA A 65 11.31 -0.92 6.84
CA ALA A 65 12.15 -1.00 8.04
C ALA A 65 11.49 -0.33 9.26
N HIS A 66 10.77 0.77 9.07
CA HIS A 66 10.03 1.42 10.13
C HIS A 66 8.85 0.58 10.61
N ALA A 67 8.06 0.03 9.69
CA ALA A 67 6.95 -0.87 9.98
C ALA A 67 7.42 -2.10 10.78
N VAL A 68 8.56 -2.69 10.41
CA VAL A 68 9.16 -3.82 11.13
C VAL A 68 9.57 -3.44 12.56
N ARG A 69 10.18 -2.26 12.75
CA ARG A 69 10.52 -1.78 14.11
C ARG A 69 9.27 -1.56 14.96
N MET A 70 8.24 -0.93 14.41
CA MET A 70 6.96 -0.72 15.10
C MET A 70 6.29 -2.06 15.44
N PHE A 71 6.23 -2.98 14.47
CA PHE A 71 5.67 -4.32 14.67
C PHE A 71 6.37 -5.05 15.81
N ARG A 72 7.70 -5.14 15.79
CA ARG A 72 8.50 -5.81 16.83
C ARG A 72 8.30 -5.15 18.20
N HIS A 73 8.21 -3.83 18.24
CA HIS A 73 7.94 -3.11 19.48
C HIS A 73 6.55 -3.45 20.02
N LEU A 74 5.51 -3.36 19.19
CA LEU A 74 4.12 -3.68 19.57
C LEU A 74 3.99 -5.13 20.03
N ASP A 75 4.60 -6.07 19.32
CA ASP A 75 4.60 -7.49 19.68
C ASP A 75 5.24 -7.72 21.06
N ALA A 76 6.32 -7.01 21.37
CA ALA A 76 7.00 -7.10 22.67
C ALA A 76 6.21 -6.45 23.82
N VAL A 77 5.52 -5.32 23.60
CA VAL A 77 4.85 -4.56 24.69
C VAL A 77 3.38 -4.93 24.87
N ASN A 78 2.74 -5.51 23.86
CA ASN A 78 1.29 -5.73 23.92
C ASN A 78 0.89 -7.04 24.62
N GLY A 79 1.85 -7.93 24.87
CA GLY A 79 1.64 -9.21 25.55
C GLY A 79 0.62 -10.07 24.80
N GLU A 80 -0.37 -10.61 25.52
CA GLU A 80 -1.42 -11.47 24.93
C GLU A 80 -2.63 -10.69 24.38
N ARG A 81 -2.66 -9.35 24.51
CA ARG A 81 -3.81 -8.57 24.04
C ARG A 81 -3.89 -8.62 22.51
N PRO A 82 -5.07 -8.84 21.91
CA PRO A 82 -5.21 -8.83 20.47
C PRO A 82 -4.97 -7.42 19.93
N TRP A 83 -4.33 -7.33 18.76
CA TRP A 83 -4.11 -6.09 18.04
C TRP A 83 -4.04 -6.36 16.54
N GLU A 84 -4.31 -5.31 15.78
CA GLU A 84 -4.23 -5.33 14.33
C GLU A 84 -3.28 -4.23 13.87
N MET A 85 -2.55 -4.50 12.80
CA MET A 85 -1.68 -3.52 12.16
C MET A 85 -2.14 -3.33 10.72
N GLU A 86 -2.33 -2.07 10.33
CA GLU A 86 -2.45 -1.67 8.94
C GLU A 86 -1.17 -0.93 8.54
N LEU A 87 -0.68 -1.19 7.33
CA LEU A 87 0.33 -0.35 6.70
C LEU A 87 -0.34 0.61 5.71
N SER A 88 -0.02 1.90 5.79
CA SER A 88 -0.52 2.93 4.89
C SER A 88 0.62 3.55 4.10
N VAL A 89 0.43 3.66 2.78
CA VAL A 89 1.31 4.39 1.86
C VAL A 89 0.49 5.19 0.84
N ASP A 90 -0.74 5.57 1.20
CA ASP A 90 -1.72 6.25 0.34
C ASP A 90 -1.47 7.76 0.19
N GLU A 91 -0.83 8.39 1.19
CA GLU A 91 -0.48 9.82 1.19
C GLU A 91 0.89 10.11 0.52
N THR A 92 1.30 9.32 -0.48
CA THR A 92 2.49 9.59 -1.31
C THR A 92 2.17 10.54 -2.46
N GLU A 93 3.16 11.14 -3.13
CA GLU A 93 2.86 11.99 -4.29
C GLU A 93 2.38 11.17 -5.50
N THR A 94 2.91 9.96 -5.64
CA THR A 94 2.73 9.11 -6.83
C THR A 94 1.99 7.82 -6.49
N PRO A 95 1.11 7.33 -7.39
CA PRO A 95 0.44 6.05 -7.19
C PRO A 95 1.43 4.92 -6.90
N THR A 96 1.02 3.99 -6.04
CA THR A 96 1.80 2.80 -5.72
C THR A 96 1.69 1.82 -6.88
N SER A 97 2.78 1.52 -7.58
CA SER A 97 2.73 0.53 -8.67
C SER A 97 2.53 -0.90 -8.15
N HIS A 98 2.12 -1.82 -9.02
CA HIS A 98 2.02 -3.25 -8.66
C HIS A 98 3.37 -3.84 -8.21
N LEU A 99 4.47 -3.45 -8.84
CA LEU A 99 5.83 -3.85 -8.41
C LEU A 99 6.20 -3.25 -7.04
N GLU A 100 5.82 -2.00 -6.78
CA GLU A 100 6.04 -1.37 -5.48
C GLU A 100 5.23 -2.07 -4.37
N HIS A 101 3.95 -2.37 -4.62
CA HIS A 101 3.13 -3.17 -3.72
C HIS A 101 3.77 -4.53 -3.46
N LEU A 102 4.14 -5.25 -4.53
CA LEU A 102 4.79 -6.57 -4.44
C LEU A 102 6.07 -6.53 -3.59
N TYR A 103 6.92 -5.51 -3.78
CA TYR A 103 8.12 -5.30 -2.97
C TYR A 103 7.77 -5.14 -1.49
N ILE A 104 6.81 -4.24 -1.15
CA ILE A 104 6.40 -3.99 0.23
C ILE A 104 5.97 -5.29 0.90
N VAL A 105 5.04 -6.03 0.30
CA VAL A 105 4.42 -7.19 0.96
C VAL A 105 5.35 -8.40 1.00
N SER A 106 6.22 -8.55 0.00
CA SER A 106 7.26 -9.57 0.01
C SER A 106 8.28 -9.34 1.12
N GLU A 107 8.74 -8.10 1.32
CA GLU A 107 9.68 -7.77 2.39
C GLU A 107 9.05 -7.86 3.78
N LEU A 108 7.81 -7.39 3.97
CA LEU A 108 7.10 -7.55 5.24
C LEU A 108 6.92 -9.02 5.61
N ARG A 109 6.52 -9.87 4.64
CA ARG A 109 6.37 -11.31 4.84
C ARG A 109 7.71 -11.97 5.17
N ARG A 110 8.78 -11.62 4.45
CA ARG A 110 10.14 -12.11 4.71
C ARG A 110 10.60 -11.76 6.13
N LEU A 111 10.25 -10.59 6.62
CA LEU A 111 10.62 -10.09 7.95
C LEU A 111 9.66 -10.52 9.07
N GLY A 112 8.68 -11.36 8.75
CA GLY A 112 7.75 -11.93 9.73
C GLY A 112 6.73 -10.95 10.30
N VAL A 113 6.48 -9.83 9.62
CA VAL A 113 5.46 -8.86 10.03
C VAL A 113 4.09 -9.46 9.79
N ARG A 114 3.16 -9.26 10.74
CA ARG A 114 1.73 -9.61 10.59
C ARG A 114 0.93 -8.32 10.46
N TRP A 115 0.09 -8.23 9.42
CA TRP A 115 -0.77 -7.09 9.15
C TRP A 115 -2.15 -7.56 8.67
N VAL A 116 -3.17 -6.74 8.87
CA VAL A 116 -4.55 -7.04 8.47
C VAL A 116 -4.97 -6.31 7.19
N SER A 117 -4.30 -5.21 6.87
CA SER A 117 -4.59 -4.42 5.67
C SER A 117 -3.38 -3.62 5.19
N LEU A 118 -3.41 -3.27 3.91
CA LEU A 118 -2.49 -2.35 3.25
C LEU A 118 -3.31 -1.29 2.50
N ALA A 119 -3.00 -0.01 2.70
CA ALA A 119 -3.55 1.09 1.91
C ALA A 119 -2.50 1.61 0.93
N PRO A 120 -2.50 1.16 -0.34
CA PRO A 120 -1.69 1.77 -1.39
C PRO A 120 -2.30 3.11 -1.85
N ARG A 121 -1.51 3.93 -2.53
CA ARG A 121 -2.03 5.08 -3.28
C ARG A 121 -2.53 4.61 -4.64
N TYR A 122 -3.84 4.58 -4.83
CA TYR A 122 -4.45 4.21 -6.12
C TYR A 122 -4.29 5.30 -7.18
N VAL A 123 -4.50 4.92 -8.44
CA VAL A 123 -4.64 5.89 -9.55
C VAL A 123 -5.84 6.83 -9.34
N GLY A 124 -5.80 8.00 -9.99
CA GLY A 124 -6.81 9.06 -9.83
C GLY A 124 -6.68 9.81 -8.52
N ARG A 125 -7.78 10.37 -8.01
CA ARG A 125 -7.80 11.14 -6.76
C ARG A 125 -8.97 10.76 -5.85
N PHE A 126 -8.65 10.59 -4.57
CA PHE A 126 -9.59 10.28 -3.49
C PHE A 126 -9.70 11.50 -2.54
N GLU A 127 -10.34 12.56 -3.01
CA GLU A 127 -10.52 13.80 -2.23
C GLU A 127 -11.61 13.62 -1.15
N LYS A 128 -11.50 14.36 -0.05
CA LYS A 128 -12.46 14.28 1.08
C LYS A 128 -13.82 14.87 0.69
N GLY A 129 -14.92 14.19 1.03
CA GLY A 129 -16.28 14.71 0.88
C GLY A 129 -16.85 14.72 -0.54
N VAL A 130 -16.14 14.16 -1.52
CA VAL A 130 -16.58 14.05 -2.92
C VAL A 130 -16.36 12.64 -3.46
N ASP A 131 -17.01 12.33 -4.58
CA ASP A 131 -16.77 11.06 -5.30
C ASP A 131 -15.37 11.03 -5.95
N TYR A 132 -14.96 9.87 -6.44
CA TYR A 132 -13.69 9.66 -7.10
C TYR A 132 -13.51 10.56 -8.34
N ILE A 133 -12.30 11.06 -8.54
CA ILE A 133 -11.95 11.89 -9.70
C ILE A 133 -10.88 11.18 -10.52
N GLY A 134 -11.29 10.65 -11.67
CA GLY A 134 -10.41 9.97 -12.63
C GLY A 134 -11.19 9.02 -13.54
N ASP A 135 -10.45 8.17 -14.24
CA ASP A 135 -11.02 7.08 -15.05
C ASP A 135 -11.32 5.86 -14.15
N LEU A 136 -12.56 5.39 -14.18
CA LEU A 136 -13.03 4.26 -13.39
C LEU A 136 -12.55 2.91 -13.94
N ASP A 137 -12.35 2.79 -15.25
CA ASP A 137 -11.83 1.56 -15.86
C ASP A 137 -10.34 1.41 -15.52
N ALA A 138 -9.60 2.53 -15.53
CA ALA A 138 -8.22 2.56 -15.05
C ALA A 138 -8.12 2.17 -13.57
N LEU A 139 -9.00 2.71 -12.72
CA LEU A 139 -9.06 2.35 -11.29
C LEU A 139 -9.42 0.87 -11.08
N ARG A 140 -10.38 0.34 -11.85
CA ARG A 140 -10.78 -1.07 -11.80
C ARG A 140 -9.60 -1.98 -12.12
N ALA A 141 -8.85 -1.68 -13.18
CA ALA A 141 -7.66 -2.46 -13.56
C ALA A 141 -6.55 -2.38 -12.49
N ASP A 142 -6.31 -1.18 -11.95
CA ASP A 142 -5.32 -0.94 -10.90
C ASP A 142 -5.64 -1.71 -9.62
N LEU A 143 -6.89 -1.59 -9.13
CA LEU A 143 -7.39 -2.32 -7.96
C LEU A 143 -7.37 -3.83 -8.17
N ALA A 144 -7.73 -4.33 -9.35
CA ALA A 144 -7.70 -5.76 -9.65
C ALA A 144 -6.28 -6.34 -9.51
N GLY A 145 -5.27 -5.62 -10.00
CA GLY A 145 -3.86 -6.00 -9.84
C GLY A 145 -3.41 -6.03 -8.37
N HIS A 146 -3.74 -4.98 -7.62
CA HIS A 146 -3.46 -4.95 -6.18
C HIS A 146 -4.20 -6.06 -5.41
N ALA A 147 -5.42 -6.39 -5.81
CA ALA A 147 -6.22 -7.43 -5.17
C ALA A 147 -5.64 -8.83 -5.46
N ALA A 148 -5.15 -9.06 -6.68
CA ALA A 148 -4.46 -10.29 -7.04
C ALA A 148 -3.17 -10.47 -6.20
N ILE A 149 -2.38 -9.40 -6.03
CA ILE A 149 -1.21 -9.42 -5.14
C ILE A 149 -1.63 -9.73 -3.70
N ALA A 150 -2.70 -9.10 -3.20
CA ALA A 150 -3.21 -9.34 -1.85
C ALA A 150 -3.66 -10.79 -1.62
N ARG A 151 -4.25 -11.44 -2.63
CA ARG A 151 -4.61 -12.85 -2.56
C ARG A 151 -3.38 -13.76 -2.59
N ALA A 152 -2.39 -13.47 -3.43
CA ALA A 152 -1.19 -14.29 -3.58
C ALA A 152 -0.20 -14.18 -2.40
N PHE A 153 -0.08 -12.98 -1.81
CA PHE A 153 0.90 -12.69 -0.75
C PHE A 153 0.30 -12.54 0.64
N GLY A 154 -1.04 -12.56 0.76
CA GLY A 154 -1.75 -12.40 2.01
C GLY A 154 -2.06 -13.71 2.75
N PRO A 155 -3.20 -13.77 3.49
CA PRO A 155 -4.35 -12.87 3.37
C PRO A 155 -4.19 -11.52 4.07
N TYR A 156 -4.54 -10.43 3.39
CA TYR A 156 -4.79 -9.09 3.96
C TYR A 156 -5.81 -8.33 3.12
N LYS A 157 -6.44 -7.30 3.71
CA LYS A 157 -7.42 -6.45 3.01
C LYS A 157 -6.72 -5.31 2.27
N LEU A 158 -7.23 -4.96 1.09
CA LEU A 158 -6.94 -3.63 0.53
C LEU A 158 -7.72 -2.57 1.30
N SER A 159 -7.07 -1.49 1.68
CA SER A 159 -7.69 -0.42 2.47
C SER A 159 -7.87 0.84 1.64
N LEU A 160 -9.13 1.29 1.54
CA LEU A 160 -9.52 2.52 0.88
C LEU A 160 -9.57 3.65 1.92
N HIS A 161 -8.51 4.47 1.95
CA HIS A 161 -8.47 5.72 2.70
C HIS A 161 -9.21 6.83 1.95
N SER A 162 -9.59 7.88 2.67
CA SER A 162 -10.54 8.90 2.16
C SER A 162 -11.77 8.27 1.50
N GLY A 163 -12.22 7.15 2.07
CA GLY A 163 -13.18 6.25 1.47
C GLY A 163 -14.62 6.73 1.56
N SER A 164 -14.92 7.78 2.33
CA SER A 164 -16.26 8.34 2.35
C SER A 164 -16.65 8.93 1.00
N ASP A 165 -17.93 8.84 0.68
CA ASP A 165 -18.57 9.49 -0.47
C ASP A 165 -18.06 9.00 -1.85
N LYS A 166 -17.29 7.89 -1.90
CA LYS A 166 -16.77 7.26 -3.13
C LYS A 166 -17.77 6.29 -3.76
N PHE A 167 -19.01 6.74 -3.97
CA PHE A 167 -20.12 5.88 -4.42
C PHE A 167 -19.82 5.14 -5.72
N SER A 168 -19.14 5.78 -6.67
CA SER A 168 -18.70 5.14 -7.92
C SER A 168 -17.70 4.00 -7.72
N VAL A 169 -16.92 4.02 -6.62
CA VAL A 169 -15.84 3.06 -6.34
C VAL A 169 -16.31 1.84 -5.55
N TYR A 170 -17.39 1.93 -4.76
CA TYR A 170 -17.76 0.81 -3.89
C TYR A 170 -18.10 -0.49 -4.65
N PRO A 171 -18.92 -0.47 -5.71
CA PRO A 171 -19.28 -1.71 -6.42
C PRO A 171 -18.05 -2.36 -7.07
N LEU A 172 -17.21 -1.57 -7.74
CA LEU A 172 -16.01 -2.10 -8.40
C LEU A 172 -14.98 -2.61 -7.38
N ALA A 173 -14.78 -1.92 -6.25
CA ALA A 173 -13.86 -2.37 -5.22
C ALA A 173 -14.32 -3.68 -4.57
N ALA A 174 -15.62 -3.80 -4.26
CA ALA A 174 -16.19 -5.04 -3.73
C ALA A 174 -16.05 -6.21 -4.73
N GLU A 175 -16.31 -5.97 -6.02
CA GLU A 175 -16.20 -6.96 -7.08
C GLU A 175 -14.76 -7.48 -7.23
N VAL A 176 -13.78 -6.61 -7.46
CA VAL A 176 -12.40 -7.01 -7.77
C VAL A 176 -11.64 -7.59 -6.57
N THR A 177 -12.05 -7.21 -5.35
CA THR A 177 -11.48 -7.76 -4.11
C THR A 177 -12.22 -8.99 -3.59
N GLY A 178 -13.35 -9.37 -4.21
CA GLY A 178 -14.22 -10.43 -3.68
C GLY A 178 -14.79 -10.08 -2.29
N GLY A 179 -14.99 -8.80 -2.01
CA GLY A 179 -15.43 -8.28 -0.72
C GLY A 179 -14.33 -8.14 0.34
N VAL A 180 -13.07 -8.46 0.02
CA VAL A 180 -11.93 -8.38 0.96
C VAL A 180 -11.32 -6.97 0.93
N VAL A 181 -12.08 -6.00 1.46
CA VAL A 181 -11.73 -4.58 1.48
C VAL A 181 -11.97 -3.97 2.87
N HIS A 182 -11.12 -3.02 3.26
CA HIS A 182 -11.32 -2.17 4.43
C HIS A 182 -11.65 -0.75 3.93
N LEU A 183 -12.81 -0.21 4.31
CA LEU A 183 -13.21 1.15 3.92
C LEU A 183 -13.10 2.09 5.13
N LYS A 184 -12.28 3.14 5.01
CA LYS A 184 -12.13 4.14 6.07
C LYS A 184 -13.00 5.37 5.80
N THR A 185 -13.92 5.64 6.72
CA THR A 185 -14.74 6.86 6.75
C THR A 185 -14.46 7.64 8.02
N ALA A 186 -14.57 8.97 7.96
CA ALA A 186 -14.44 9.82 9.15
C ALA A 186 -15.22 11.13 8.97
N GLY A 187 -14.80 11.98 8.02
CA GLY A 187 -15.34 13.34 7.86
C GLY A 187 -16.84 13.39 7.52
N THR A 188 -17.36 12.42 6.73
CA THR A 188 -18.78 12.40 6.34
C THR A 188 -19.73 12.27 7.53
N SER A 189 -19.32 11.62 8.62
CA SER A 189 -20.12 11.54 9.86
C SER A 189 -20.27 12.91 10.52
N MET A 190 -19.22 13.73 10.50
CA MET A 190 -19.28 15.13 10.97
C MET A 190 -20.19 15.96 10.05
N LEU A 191 -20.11 15.77 8.73
CA LEU A 191 -20.98 16.46 7.77
C LEU A 191 -22.46 16.11 8.00
N THR A 192 -22.75 14.85 8.33
CA THR A 192 -24.12 14.43 8.68
C THR A 192 -24.61 15.13 9.96
N ALA A 193 -23.74 15.29 10.96
CA ALA A 193 -24.08 16.05 12.17
C ALA A 193 -24.36 17.54 11.87
N GLN A 194 -23.54 18.17 11.02
CA GLN A 194 -23.77 19.55 10.58
C GLN A 194 -25.07 19.69 9.77
N GLN A 195 -25.38 18.72 8.91
CA GLN A 195 -26.64 18.70 8.17
C GLN A 195 -27.83 18.61 9.12
N ALA A 196 -27.77 17.76 10.15
CA ALA A 196 -28.83 17.64 11.16
C ALA A 196 -29.06 18.99 11.85
N ILE A 197 -27.99 19.69 12.28
CA ILE A 197 -28.08 21.03 12.87
C ILE A 197 -28.75 22.00 11.90
N ALA A 198 -28.25 22.09 10.65
CA ALA A 198 -28.80 23.00 9.66
C ALA A 198 -30.29 22.76 9.33
N MET A 199 -30.77 21.52 9.50
CA MET A 199 -32.18 21.17 9.29
C MET A 199 -33.08 21.50 10.51
N THR A 200 -32.51 21.57 11.71
CA THR A 200 -33.28 21.76 12.96
C THR A 200 -33.09 23.13 13.62
N ASP A 201 -31.95 23.79 13.36
CA ASP A 201 -31.53 25.07 13.95
C ASP A 201 -30.72 25.88 12.91
N PRO A 202 -31.41 26.54 11.96
CA PRO A 202 -30.81 27.17 10.78
C PRO A 202 -30.17 28.55 11.01
#